data_AF-A0A7R6R2X7-F1
#
_entry.id   AF-A0A7R6R2X7-F1
#
_cell.length_a   1.000
_cell.length_b   1.000
_cell.length_c   1.000
_cell.angle_alpha   90.00
_cell.angle_beta   90.00
_cell.angle_gamma   90.00
#
_symmetry.space_group_name_H-M   'P 1'
#
loop_
_entity.id
_entity.type
_entity.pdbx_description
1 polymer ?
#
loop_
_entity_poly.entity_id
_entity_poly.type
_entity_poly.pdbx_seq_one_letter_code
_entity_poly.pdbx_strand_id
1 'polypeptide(L)'
;MERGSSAIYGANAAGKSNLLRALRTMKRMVVDSAKWQHGDTIPVMPFRLDVATENAPTEFEVTFVADRVRYQYGYTVSHDRIHEEWLFAYPHGRPQKWLGRVW
;
A
#
# COMPACT_ATOMS: atom_id res chain seq x y z
N MET A 1 25.81 1.92 -0.72
CA MET A 1 24.48 1.60 -1.24
C MET A 1 24.63 1.36 -2.73
N GLU A 2 24.57 0.11 -3.19
CA GLU A 2 24.55 -0.18 -4.62
C GLU A 2 23.28 0.40 -5.24
N ARG A 3 23.42 1.17 -6.32
CA ARG A 3 22.27 1.62 -7.10
C ARG A 3 21.86 0.49 -8.04
N GLY A 4 20.89 -0.30 -7.62
CA GLY A 4 20.19 -1.21 -8.52
C GLY A 4 19.33 -0.41 -9.51
N SER A 5 19.27 -0.86 -10.77
CA SER A 5 18.29 -0.40 -11.74
C SER A 5 17.22 -1.48 -11.92
N SER A 6 15.96 -1.08 -12.00
CA SER A 6 14.83 -1.99 -12.23
C SER A 6 13.94 -1.42 -13.32
N ALA A 7 13.46 -2.29 -14.21
CA ALA A 7 12.59 -1.91 -15.32
C ALA A 7 11.30 -2.74 -15.29
N ILE A 8 10.18 -2.09 -15.60
CA ILE A 8 8.84 -2.70 -15.65
C ILE A 8 8.41 -2.73 -17.12
N TYR A 9 8.26 -3.93 -17.69
CA TYR A 9 7.87 -4.14 -19.08
C TYR A 9 6.43 -4.66 -19.19
N GLY A 10 5.77 -4.40 -20.31
CA GLY A 10 4.41 -4.85 -20.60
C GLY A 10 3.80 -4.10 -21.78
N ALA A 11 2.70 -4.61 -22.33
CA ALA A 11 2.00 -3.98 -23.45
C ALA A 11 1.49 -2.55 -23.12
N ASN A 12 1.13 -1.78 -24.15
CA ASN A 12 0.37 -0.54 -23.96
C ASN A 12 -0.94 -0.87 -23.23
N ALA A 13 -1.38 0.01 -22.33
CA ALA A 13 -2.54 -0.20 -21.46
C ALA A 13 -2.47 -1.39 -20.48
N ALA A 14 -1.35 -2.13 -20.37
CA ALA A 14 -1.17 -3.23 -19.41
C ALA A 14 -1.08 -2.78 -17.93
N GLY A 15 -1.41 -1.54 -17.60
CA GLY A 15 -1.45 -1.06 -16.21
C GLY A 15 -0.13 -0.56 -15.61
N LYS A 16 0.98 -0.48 -16.37
CA LYS A 16 2.28 0.01 -15.86
C LYS A 16 2.19 1.39 -15.17
N SER A 17 1.51 2.35 -15.81
CA SER A 17 1.28 3.67 -15.21
C SER A 17 0.37 3.60 -13.98
N ASN A 18 -0.56 2.63 -13.94
CA ASN A 18 -1.42 2.41 -12.78
C ASN A 18 -0.63 1.88 -11.59
N LEU A 19 0.29 0.94 -11.82
CA LEU A 19 1.21 0.44 -10.79
C LEU A 19 2.05 1.57 -10.19
N LEU A 20 2.61 2.45 -11.02
CA LEU A 20 3.38 3.61 -10.52
C LEU A 20 2.50 4.60 -9.74
N ARG A 21 1.24 4.80 -10.14
CA ARG A 21 0.28 5.63 -9.40
C ARG A 21 -0.07 4.99 -8.06
N ALA A 22 -0.32 3.68 -8.02
CA ALA A 22 -0.60 2.94 -6.79
C ALA A 22 0.55 3.03 -5.79
N LEU A 23 1.79 2.84 -6.23
CA LEU A 23 2.98 3.00 -5.39
C LEU A 23 3.12 4.43 -4.84
N ARG A 24 2.81 5.45 -5.66
CA ARG A 24 2.81 6.85 -5.23
C ARG A 24 1.73 7.12 -4.19
N THR A 25 0.52 6.63 -4.40
CA THR A 25 -0.59 6.74 -3.45
C THR A 25 -0.23 6.07 -2.14
N MET A 26 0.31 4.86 -2.18
CA MET A 26 0.76 4.13 -1.00
C MET A 26 1.78 4.93 -0.18
N LYS A 27 2.85 5.39 -0.84
CA LYS A 27 3.87 6.22 -0.17
C LYS A 27 3.27 7.48 0.44
N ARG A 28 2.37 8.17 -0.28
CA ARG A 28 1.75 9.41 0.19
C ARG A 28 0.89 9.16 1.44
N MET A 29 0.09 8.10 1.45
CA MET A 29 -0.73 7.72 2.60
C MET A 29 0.10 7.50 3.86
N VAL A 30 1.26 6.86 3.73
CA VAL A 30 2.16 6.60 4.87
C VAL A 30 2.90 7.86 5.32
N VAL A 31 3.56 8.57 4.39
CA VAL A 31 4.43 9.72 4.70
C VAL A 31 3.62 10.93 5.18
N ASP A 32 2.45 11.17 4.59
CA ASP A 32 1.56 12.27 4.97
C ASP A 32 0.47 11.82 5.97
N SER A 33 0.60 10.63 6.58
CA SER A 33 -0.41 10.04 7.49
C SER A 33 -0.94 11.02 8.54
N ALA A 34 -0.05 11.79 9.18
CA ALA A 34 -0.41 12.78 10.20
C ALA A 34 -1.17 14.02 9.67
N LYS A 35 -1.21 14.24 8.36
CA LYS A 35 -1.91 15.37 7.73
C LYS A 35 -3.35 15.03 7.37
N TRP A 36 -3.70 13.75 7.29
CA TRP A 36 -5.05 13.31 6.96
C TRP A 36 -5.92 13.33 8.21
N GLN A 37 -7.01 14.08 8.17
CA GLN A 37 -7.97 14.20 9.26
C GLN A 37 -9.25 13.42 8.96
N HIS A 38 -10.03 13.15 10.00
CA HIS A 38 -11.33 12.53 9.84
C HIS A 38 -12.25 13.43 9.02
N GLY A 39 -12.78 12.92 7.91
CA GLY A 39 -13.59 13.68 6.94
C GLY A 39 -12.82 14.09 5.67
N ASP A 40 -11.49 13.96 5.64
CA ASP A 40 -10.74 14.15 4.41
C ASP A 40 -11.02 13.02 3.41
N THR A 41 -11.23 13.36 2.15
CA THR A 41 -11.35 12.36 1.09
C THR A 41 -9.98 11.76 0.80
N ILE A 42 -9.88 10.44 0.97
CA ILE A 42 -8.66 9.71 0.66
C ILE A 42 -8.54 9.59 -0.86
N PRO A 43 -7.40 10.00 -1.48
CA PRO A 43 -7.20 9.95 -2.92
C PRO A 43 -6.85 8.52 -3.38
N VAL A 44 -7.62 7.53 -2.94
CA VAL A 44 -7.57 6.16 -3.42
C VAL A 44 -8.49 6.02 -4.63
N MET A 45 -8.08 5.24 -5.62
CA MET A 45 -8.97 4.83 -6.71
C MET A 45 -9.26 3.34 -6.54
N PRO A 46 -10.55 2.94 -6.41
CA PRO A 46 -10.95 1.55 -6.48
C PRO A 46 -10.48 0.88 -7.77
N PHE A 47 -10.35 -0.44 -7.73
CA PHE A 47 -10.07 -1.22 -8.93
C PHE A 47 -11.30 -1.24 -9.84
N ARG A 48 -11.31 -0.39 -10.86
CA ARG A 48 -12.50 -0.19 -11.72
C ARG A 48 -12.69 -1.24 -12.83
N LEU A 49 -11.85 -2.27 -12.90
CA LEU A 49 -11.93 -3.30 -13.96
C LEU A 49 -12.84 -4.48 -13.61
N ASP A 50 -13.39 -4.51 -12.39
CA ASP A 50 -14.38 -5.49 -11.96
C ASP A 50 -15.52 -4.76 -11.24
N VAL A 51 -16.75 -4.97 -11.72
CA VAL A 51 -18.00 -4.38 -11.20
C VAL A 51 -18.23 -4.77 -9.73
N ALA A 52 -17.79 -5.97 -9.32
CA ALA A 52 -17.88 -6.40 -7.94
C ALA A 52 -16.95 -5.61 -7.00
N THR A 53 -15.89 -5.01 -7.54
CA THR A 53 -14.88 -4.26 -6.78
C THR A 53 -15.02 -2.74 -6.90
N GLU A 54 -16.01 -2.25 -7.64
CA GLU A 54 -16.23 -0.81 -7.86
C GLU A 54 -16.41 -0.03 -6.54
N ASN A 55 -17.01 -0.68 -5.55
CA ASN A 55 -17.24 -0.14 -4.21
C ASN A 55 -16.41 -0.84 -3.12
N ALA A 56 -15.51 -1.76 -3.49
CA ALA A 56 -14.70 -2.48 -2.52
C ALA A 56 -13.51 -1.62 -2.04
N PRO A 57 -13.07 -1.78 -0.77
CA PRO A 57 -11.82 -1.18 -0.32
C PRO A 57 -10.65 -1.62 -1.20
N THR A 58 -9.70 -0.70 -1.42
CA THR A 58 -8.44 -1.00 -2.09
C THR A 58 -7.42 -1.43 -1.04
N GLU A 59 -6.72 -2.52 -1.33
CA GLU A 59 -5.61 -2.99 -0.51
C GLU A 59 -4.27 -2.49 -1.06
N PHE A 60 -3.40 -2.01 -0.17
CA PHE A 60 -2.02 -1.71 -0.47
C PHE A 60 -1.11 -2.51 0.45
N GLU A 61 -0.10 -3.17 -0.11
CA GLU A 61 0.94 -3.86 0.65
C GLU A 61 2.34 -3.60 0.05
N VAL A 62 3.31 -3.40 0.93
CA VAL A 62 4.72 -3.29 0.58
C VAL A 62 5.55 -4.16 1.51
N THR A 63 6.44 -4.94 0.91
CA THR A 63 7.52 -5.62 1.62
C THR A 63 8.81 -4.88 1.37
N PHE A 64 9.52 -4.50 2.43
CA PHE A 64 10.79 -3.77 2.35
C PHE A 64 11.76 -4.23 3.43
N VAL A 65 13.04 -3.87 3.28
CA VAL A 65 14.09 -4.17 4.25
C VAL A 65 14.58 -2.86 4.86
N ALA A 66 14.57 -2.77 6.18
CA ALA A 66 15.16 -1.69 6.95
C ALA A 66 15.98 -2.29 8.10
N ASP A 67 17.17 -1.75 8.36
CA ASP A 67 18.07 -2.24 9.42
C ASP A 67 18.29 -3.78 9.41
N ARG A 68 18.38 -4.36 8.21
CA ARG A 68 18.50 -5.82 7.94
C ARG A 68 17.30 -6.67 8.38
N VAL A 69 16.19 -6.04 8.78
CA VAL A 69 14.92 -6.70 9.09
C VAL A 69 13.98 -6.52 7.91
N ARG A 70 13.34 -7.62 7.49
CA ARG A 70 12.24 -7.56 6.50
C ARG A 70 10.96 -7.13 7.21
N TYR A 71 10.23 -6.22 6.58
CA TYR A 71 8.93 -5.74 7.02
C TYR A 71 7.90 -5.96 5.93
N GLN A 72 6.67 -6.28 6.33
CA GLN A 72 5.49 -6.29 5.48
C GLN A 72 4.49 -5.33 6.12
N TYR A 73 4.20 -4.22 5.43
CA TYR A 73 3.25 -3.21 5.87
C TYR A 73 2.13 -3.12 4.84
N GLY A 74 0.89 -3.05 5.33
CA GLY A 74 -0.26 -2.87 4.45
C GLY A 74 -1.48 -2.32 5.18
N TYR A 75 -2.45 -1.90 4.37
CA TYR A 75 -3.73 -1.41 4.84
C TYR A 75 -4.80 -1.57 3.75
N THR A 76 -6.06 -1.65 4.18
CA THR A 76 -7.24 -1.58 3.30
C THR A 76 -7.95 -0.25 3.48
N VAL A 77 -8.35 0.39 2.38
CA VAL A 77 -8.85 1.77 2.41
C VAL A 77 -9.94 2.00 1.38
N SER A 78 -10.97 2.74 1.77
CA SER A 78 -11.98 3.33 0.88
C SER A 78 -11.84 4.85 0.85
N HIS A 79 -12.71 5.54 0.09
CA HIS A 79 -12.65 6.99 -0.04
C HIS A 79 -12.83 7.75 1.29
N ASP A 80 -13.48 7.13 2.27
CA ASP A 80 -13.88 7.71 3.55
C ASP A 80 -12.99 7.28 4.72
N ARG A 81 -12.40 6.08 4.70
CA ARG A 81 -11.63 5.57 5.84
C ARG A 81 -10.68 4.41 5.50
N ILE A 82 -9.73 4.18 6.42
CA ILE A 82 -8.96 2.94 6.52
C ILE A 82 -9.81 1.92 7.28
N HIS A 83 -9.88 0.67 6.80
CA HIS A 83 -10.62 -0.42 7.45
C HIS A 83 -9.71 -1.36 8.22
N GLU A 84 -8.52 -1.64 7.69
CA GLU A 84 -7.52 -2.49 8.35
C GLU A 84 -6.11 -1.94 8.12
N GLU A 85 -5.22 -2.16 9.10
CA GLU A 85 -3.81 -1.81 9.02
C GLU A 85 -2.96 -2.84 9.76
N TRP A 86 -1.85 -3.25 9.14
CA TRP A 86 -0.94 -4.24 9.71
C TRP A 86 0.52 -3.91 9.45
N LEU A 87 1.36 -4.38 10.38
CA LEU A 87 2.81 -4.40 10.23
C LEU A 87 3.34 -5.73 10.79
N PHE A 88 4.00 -6.50 9.92
CA PHE A 88 4.77 -7.68 10.31
C PHE A 88 6.26 -7.40 10.16
N ALA A 89 7.04 -7.72 11.19
CA ALA A 89 8.50 -7.71 11.14
C ALA A 89 9.04 -9.15 11.16
N TYR A 90 10.15 -9.39 10.47
CA TYR A 90 10.80 -10.70 10.39
C TYR A 90 12.26 -10.64 10.87
N PRO A 91 12.54 -10.28 12.13
CA PRO A 91 13.92 -10.07 12.61
C PRO A 91 14.77 -11.34 12.62
N HIS A 92 14.12 -12.51 12.79
CA HIS A 92 14.77 -13.82 12.79
C HIS A 92 14.09 -14.78 11.79
N GLY A 93 13.58 -14.24 10.68
CA GLY A 93 12.86 -15.01 9.66
C GLY A 93 11.42 -15.42 10.05
N ARG A 94 11.04 -15.35 11.33
CA ARG A 94 9.67 -15.58 11.80
C ARG A 94 8.87 -14.27 11.87
N PRO A 95 7.60 -14.26 11.46
CA PRO A 95 6.75 -13.08 11.53
C PRO A 95 6.45 -12.70 12.98
N GLN A 96 6.58 -11.41 13.28
CA GLN A 96 6.09 -10.77 14.48
C GLN A 96 5.10 -9.68 14.08
N LYS A 97 3.86 -9.78 14.55
CA LYS A 97 2.86 -8.74 14.33
C LYS A 97 3.16 -7.56 15.26
N TRP A 98 3.68 -6.48 14.71
CA TRP A 98 4.00 -5.25 15.45
C TRP A 98 2.82 -4.27 15.47
N LEU A 99 1.99 -4.30 14.42
CA LEU A 99 0.76 -3.51 14.32
C LEU A 99 -0.38 -4.38 13.78
N GLY A 100 -1.58 -4.17 14.31
CA GLY A 100 -2.81 -4.78 13.84
C GLY A 100 -4.01 -3.99 14.33
N ARG A 101 -4.73 -3.35 13.42
CA ARG A 101 -5.92 -2.56 13.72
C ARG A 101 -7.01 -2.85 12.70
N VAL A 102 -8.25 -2.88 13.18
CA VAL A 102 -9.46 -3.05 12.39
C VAL A 102 -10.45 -1.99 12.90
N TRP A 103 -11.08 -1.24 11.98
CA TRP A 103 -11.98 -0.12 12.27
C TRP A 103 -13.40 -0.33 11.75
#